data_AF-A0A2V8YPS4-F1
#
_entry.id   AF-A0A2V8YPS4-F1
#
_cell.length_a   1.000
_cell.length_b   1.000
_cell.length_c   1.000
_cell.angle_alpha   90.00
_cell.angle_beta   90.00
_cell.angle_gamma   90.00
#
_symmetry.space_group_name_H-M   'P 1'
#
loop_
_entity.id
_entity.type
_entity.pdbx_description
1 polymer ?
#
loop_
_entity_poly.entity_id
_entity_poly.type
_entity_poly.pdbx_seq_one_letter_code
_entity_poly.pdbx_strand_id
1 'polypeptide(L)'
;MQRHRKILRYFSEISMEANRTLRLRSCKRKCQHDSTNWRGASRRSEVVVMQDSRMSSTADTSLAAAQFAPANTVEGYKASMDGDGLRILEQLPQIIARGAESLTQAEKELLKWVGVFYRRPTPGKFMMRIRMPNGFARAEQLRAMAELSRRLGNGVVDITTRQQVELRGFTLESVPEIWEKLRGVDLRSLQTGVDNVRNINGCPLAGLNPHELLDAWPVVQDLDRIIVGSQGNPEFTNLPRKFNITVSGCLDNCTHAESQDIALVPAKKAGRIGFNVLVGGKMGSGGFTVASPLNVFVEVFQAAAVVVELVKIYRDHGPREARSKCRFAFLIEEWGLSRLRAELIERLGHELAFQGRDMRSSAHADHLGVTRQRQDGLRAVGLCIPTGRVNPPQLDELARLAEIYGNGEIRLTTGQNAILPHVPTDSVGGLLAEPLLKEFSPRPSPFLRGMVACVGTDYCNLALIETKSRAVALSEALDQKLGAGGNPLTLHWSGCPAGCGNHQAADIGFRGFKTRLDGKLVDAVAIYAGGQTGPQAVAGEEILETVPCDEKLPEVVAKVIESYRFEKEAREHAALSDPLFAAAATAGLASWHSPRPLPSSSARAN
;
A
#
# COMPACT_ATOMS: atom_id res chain seq x y z
N MET A 1 -24.02 -16.48 -25.81
CA MET A 1 -25.05 -15.58 -25.22
C MET A 1 -26.14 -16.28 -24.39
N GLN A 2 -26.74 -17.41 -24.81
CA GLN A 2 -27.77 -18.10 -24.01
C GLN A 2 -27.26 -18.79 -22.72
N ARG A 3 -25.98 -19.18 -22.64
CA ARG A 3 -25.34 -19.68 -21.40
C ARG A 3 -25.04 -18.58 -20.36
N HIS A 4 -24.71 -17.37 -20.81
CA HIS A 4 -24.50 -16.19 -19.95
C HIS A 4 -25.80 -15.77 -19.21
N ARG A 5 -26.97 -15.91 -19.85
CA ARG A 5 -28.27 -15.66 -19.22
C ARG A 5 -28.69 -16.72 -18.19
N LYS A 6 -28.19 -17.96 -18.28
CA LYS A 6 -28.42 -19.00 -17.27
C LYS A 6 -27.56 -18.79 -16.02
N ILE A 7 -26.36 -18.24 -16.17
CA ILE A 7 -25.42 -17.98 -15.05
C ILE A 7 -25.83 -16.76 -14.24
N LEU A 8 -26.27 -15.66 -14.89
CA LEU A 8 -26.87 -14.52 -14.19
C LEU A 8 -28.14 -14.89 -13.41
N ARG A 9 -28.90 -15.89 -13.89
CA ARG A 9 -30.01 -16.48 -13.12
C ARG A 9 -29.53 -17.24 -11.89
N TYR A 10 -28.44 -18.01 -12.00
CA TYR A 10 -27.85 -18.76 -10.89
C TYR A 10 -27.31 -17.84 -9.78
N PHE A 11 -26.64 -16.73 -10.15
CA PHE A 11 -26.25 -15.69 -9.19
C PHE A 11 -27.47 -14.97 -8.57
N SER A 12 -28.54 -14.75 -9.34
CA SER A 12 -29.79 -14.21 -8.80
C SER A 12 -30.49 -15.21 -7.85
N GLU A 13 -30.37 -16.52 -8.10
CA GLU A 13 -30.95 -17.57 -7.28
C GLU A 13 -30.18 -17.74 -5.97
N ILE A 14 -28.84 -17.73 -5.98
CA ILE A 14 -28.01 -17.72 -4.77
C ILE A 14 -28.24 -16.42 -3.96
N SER A 15 -28.32 -15.27 -4.63
CA SER A 15 -28.65 -13.99 -3.99
C SER A 15 -30.08 -13.97 -3.43
N MET A 16 -31.05 -14.61 -4.10
CA MET A 16 -32.43 -14.75 -3.62
C MET A 16 -32.56 -15.76 -2.50
N GLU A 17 -31.78 -16.83 -2.48
CA GLU A 17 -31.80 -17.87 -1.46
C GLU A 17 -31.14 -17.38 -0.17
N ALA A 18 -30.03 -16.62 -0.28
CA ALA A 18 -29.45 -15.86 0.83
C ALA A 18 -30.39 -14.75 1.35
N ASN A 19 -31.14 -14.09 0.47
CA ASN A 19 -32.14 -13.08 0.86
C ASN A 19 -33.47 -13.67 1.38
N ARG A 20 -33.78 -14.93 1.09
CA ARG A 20 -35.01 -15.59 1.56
C ARG A 20 -34.91 -16.01 3.03
N THR A 21 -33.70 -16.26 3.54
CA THR A 21 -33.48 -16.58 4.96
C THR A 21 -33.51 -15.35 5.87
N LEU A 22 -33.57 -14.13 5.32
CA LEU A 22 -33.52 -12.88 6.08
C LEU A 22 -34.59 -11.90 5.57
N ARG A 23 -35.83 -12.06 6.02
CA ARG A 23 -36.87 -11.02 5.86
C ARG A 23 -37.60 -10.75 7.17
N LEU A 24 -37.24 -9.65 7.82
CA LEU A 24 -38.18 -8.85 8.61
C LEU A 24 -38.20 -7.40 8.13
N ARG A 25 -39.39 -6.80 8.30
CA ARG A 25 -39.97 -5.70 7.52
C ARG A 25 -39.26 -4.34 7.72
N SER A 26 -38.90 -3.67 6.62
CA SER A 26 -38.59 -2.24 6.61
C SER A 26 -39.80 -1.43 6.13
N CYS A 27 -40.30 -0.54 6.99
CA CYS A 27 -41.31 0.46 6.67
C CYS A 27 -40.68 1.61 5.85
N LYS A 28 -41.12 1.82 4.61
CA LYS A 28 -40.72 2.96 3.77
C LYS A 28 -41.59 4.19 4.12
N ARG A 29 -41.00 5.24 4.70
CA ARG A 29 -41.54 6.60 4.59
C ARG A 29 -40.81 7.32 3.46
N LYS A 30 -41.57 7.75 2.45
CA LYS A 30 -41.16 8.71 1.42
C LYS A 30 -41.28 10.12 1.99
N CYS A 31 -40.25 10.94 1.85
CA CYS A 31 -40.38 12.40 1.89
C CYS A 31 -40.15 12.92 0.47
N GLN A 32 -41.24 13.36 -0.17
CA GLN A 32 -41.23 14.32 -1.27
C GLN A 32 -41.25 15.71 -0.65
N HIS A 33 -40.40 16.63 -1.11
CA HIS A 33 -40.59 18.06 -0.90
C HIS A 33 -40.52 18.80 -2.23
N ASP A 34 -41.70 19.33 -2.53
CA ASP A 34 -42.16 20.35 -3.46
C ASP A 34 -41.13 21.28 -4.11
N SER A 35 -41.24 21.31 -5.43
CA SER A 35 -40.88 22.40 -6.32
C SER A 35 -42.08 23.34 -6.50
N THR A 36 -42.00 24.60 -6.07
CA THR A 36 -42.74 25.72 -6.70
C THR A 36 -42.25 27.08 -6.23
N ASN A 37 -42.46 28.06 -7.11
CA ASN A 37 -42.32 29.52 -6.95
C ASN A 37 -40.92 30.12 -7.07
N TRP A 38 -40.56 30.52 -8.30
CA TRP A 38 -40.04 31.88 -8.56
C TRP A 38 -40.51 32.35 -9.96
N ARG A 39 -41.45 33.30 -9.98
CA ARG A 39 -41.70 34.20 -11.13
C ARG A 39 -41.14 35.58 -10.80
N GLY A 40 -40.57 36.22 -11.81
CA GLY A 40 -39.62 37.32 -11.67
C GLY A 40 -40.17 38.73 -11.49
N ALA A 41 -39.23 39.68 -11.45
CA ALA A 41 -39.44 41.08 -11.76
C ALA A 41 -38.08 41.72 -12.14
N SER A 42 -38.02 42.24 -13.36
CA SER A 42 -37.00 43.16 -13.86
C SER A 42 -37.11 44.53 -13.18
N ARG A 43 -35.99 45.26 -12.99
CA ARG A 43 -35.83 46.68 -13.41
C ARG A 43 -34.45 47.27 -13.06
N ARG A 44 -33.84 47.84 -14.11
CA ARG A 44 -33.12 49.12 -14.24
C ARG A 44 -31.88 49.43 -13.38
N SER A 45 -30.79 49.53 -14.13
CA SER A 45 -29.65 50.44 -14.07
C SER A 45 -29.88 51.83 -13.45
N GLU A 46 -28.90 52.28 -12.66
CA GLU A 46 -28.49 53.68 -12.60
C GLU A 46 -26.98 53.78 -12.31
N VAL A 47 -26.33 54.65 -13.08
CA VAL A 47 -24.91 55.02 -13.08
C VAL A 47 -24.80 56.28 -12.22
N VAL A 48 -23.82 56.34 -11.31
CA VAL A 48 -23.41 57.62 -10.69
C VAL A 48 -21.88 57.72 -10.72
N VAL A 49 -21.45 58.90 -11.17
CA VAL A 49 -20.09 59.33 -11.52
C VAL A 49 -19.32 59.83 -10.29
N MET A 50 -18.00 59.70 -10.38
CA MET A 50 -16.94 60.17 -9.48
C MET A 50 -17.07 61.62 -8.99
N GLN A 51 -16.55 61.89 -7.78
CA GLN A 51 -15.87 63.15 -7.47
C GLN A 51 -14.64 62.92 -6.58
N ASP A 52 -13.53 63.52 -7.03
CA ASP A 52 -12.22 63.64 -6.39
C ASP A 52 -12.25 64.45 -5.08
N SER A 53 -11.39 64.10 -4.12
CA SER A 53 -10.74 65.09 -3.25
C SER A 53 -9.38 64.58 -2.73
N ARG A 54 -8.40 65.47 -2.76
CA ARG A 54 -6.96 65.24 -2.55
C ARG A 54 -6.53 65.34 -1.08
N MET A 55 -5.47 64.58 -0.77
CA MET A 55 -4.37 64.82 0.19
C MET A 55 -4.66 64.81 1.70
N SER A 56 -4.01 63.88 2.42
CA SER A 56 -3.01 64.21 3.45
C SER A 56 -2.38 62.93 4.03
N SER A 57 -1.06 62.99 4.22
CA SER A 57 -0.16 61.99 4.81
C SER A 57 -0.52 61.55 6.22
N THR A 58 -0.34 60.26 6.51
CA THR A 58 0.51 59.74 7.60
C THR A 58 0.63 58.23 7.42
N ALA A 59 1.87 57.73 7.45
CA ALA A 59 2.17 56.30 7.46
C ALA A 59 1.54 55.65 8.69
N ASP A 60 0.77 54.57 8.48
CA ASP A 60 0.39 53.68 9.56
C ASP A 60 0.65 52.24 9.13
N THR A 61 1.73 51.70 9.68
CA THR A 61 2.13 50.30 9.64
C THR A 61 1.11 49.46 10.41
N SER A 62 0.04 49.02 9.74
CA SER A 62 -0.81 47.94 10.24
C SER A 62 -1.52 47.19 9.11
N LEU A 63 -0.74 46.60 8.21
CA LEU A 63 -1.23 45.43 7.47
C LEU A 63 -1.21 44.23 8.44
N ALA A 64 -2.22 44.19 9.30
CA ALA A 64 -2.58 43.02 10.06
C ALA A 64 -2.66 41.84 9.09
N ALA A 65 -1.87 40.80 9.37
CA ALA A 65 -1.99 39.52 8.71
C ALA A 65 -3.44 39.07 8.82
N ALA A 66 -4.17 39.11 7.70
CA ALA A 66 -5.47 38.47 7.60
C ALA A 66 -5.24 36.99 7.89
N GLN A 67 -5.55 36.56 9.12
CA GLN A 67 -5.53 35.16 9.50
C GLN A 67 -6.63 34.46 8.69
N PHE A 68 -6.26 33.94 7.53
CA PHE A 68 -7.09 33.02 6.78
C PHE A 68 -7.44 31.85 7.71
N ALA A 69 -8.74 31.59 7.89
CA ALA A 69 -9.19 30.41 8.63
C ALA A 69 -8.60 29.15 7.98
N PRO A 70 -8.11 28.18 8.76
CA PRO A 70 -7.46 26.99 8.21
C PRO A 70 -8.45 26.18 7.37
N ALA A 71 -7.98 25.70 6.20
CA ALA A 71 -8.82 24.99 5.22
C ALA A 71 -9.49 23.71 5.77
N ASN A 72 -8.88 23.06 6.77
CA ASN A 72 -9.51 22.06 7.63
C ASN A 72 -8.80 21.95 8.98
N THR A 73 -9.35 21.15 9.90
CA THR A 73 -8.83 20.98 11.26
C THR A 73 -7.36 20.56 11.31
N VAL A 74 -6.90 19.66 10.42
CA VAL A 74 -5.50 19.20 10.40
C VAL A 74 -4.58 20.27 9.81
N GLU A 75 -5.03 21.04 8.81
CA GLU A 75 -4.29 22.23 8.36
C GLU A 75 -4.15 23.25 9.50
N GLY A 76 -5.17 23.41 10.35
CA GLY A 76 -5.09 24.22 11.56
C GLY A 76 -4.02 23.72 12.54
N TYR A 77 -3.92 22.41 12.76
CA TYR A 77 -2.87 21.82 13.60
C TYR A 77 -1.48 22.02 13.01
N LYS A 78 -1.31 21.91 11.68
CA LYS A 78 -0.05 22.20 11.02
C LYS A 78 0.31 23.69 11.13
N ALA A 79 -0.66 24.58 10.94
CA ALA A 79 -0.46 26.02 11.08
C ALA A 79 -0.01 26.40 12.51
N SER A 80 -0.51 25.72 13.55
CA SER A 80 -0.03 25.92 14.93
C SER A 80 1.43 25.51 15.17
N MET A 81 2.06 24.85 14.20
CA MET A 81 3.47 24.47 14.20
C MET A 81 4.25 25.14 13.05
N ASP A 82 3.77 26.28 12.56
CA ASP A 82 4.34 27.01 11.41
C ASP A 82 4.48 26.15 10.14
N GLY A 83 3.56 25.20 9.96
CA GLY A 83 3.54 24.25 8.85
C GLY A 83 4.41 23.01 9.07
N ASP A 84 5.32 23.00 10.03
CA ASP A 84 6.21 21.87 10.28
C ASP A 84 5.78 21.00 11.46
N GLY A 85 5.11 19.89 11.17
CA GLY A 85 4.65 18.95 12.19
C GLY A 85 5.77 18.31 13.03
N LEU A 86 7.04 18.37 12.61
CA LEU A 86 8.16 17.84 13.41
C LEU A 86 8.44 18.68 14.66
N ARG A 87 8.02 19.95 14.68
CA ARG A 87 8.19 20.85 15.83
C ARG A 87 7.41 20.42 17.08
N ILE A 88 6.53 19.42 16.96
CA ILE A 88 5.96 18.73 18.12
C ILE A 88 7.05 18.18 19.07
N LEU A 89 8.25 17.89 18.56
CA LEU A 89 9.40 17.47 19.37
C LEU A 89 9.79 18.54 20.42
N GLU A 90 9.65 19.83 20.09
CA GLU A 90 9.94 20.94 21.01
C GLU A 90 9.02 20.94 22.23
N GLN A 91 7.78 20.46 22.04
CA GLN A 91 6.73 20.41 23.06
C GLN A 91 6.67 19.07 23.79
N LEU A 92 7.39 18.06 23.31
CA LEU A 92 7.29 16.69 23.81
C LEU A 92 7.62 16.57 25.31
N PRO A 93 8.65 17.23 25.88
CA PRO A 93 8.91 17.16 27.32
C PRO A 93 7.72 17.64 28.16
N GLN A 94 7.05 18.72 27.75
CA GLN A 94 5.88 19.26 28.43
C GLN A 94 4.65 18.38 28.19
N ILE A 95 4.52 17.76 27.02
CA ILE A 95 3.47 16.77 26.73
C ILE A 95 3.63 15.55 27.64
N ILE A 96 4.85 15.02 27.79
CA ILE A 96 5.15 13.90 28.69
C ILE A 96 4.84 14.29 30.14
N ALA A 97 5.28 15.46 30.59
CA ALA A 97 5.06 15.91 31.97
C ALA A 97 3.57 16.06 32.34
N ARG A 98 2.72 16.43 31.38
CA ARG A 98 1.25 16.48 31.57
C ARG A 98 0.59 15.10 31.53
N GLY A 99 1.24 14.09 30.96
CA GLY A 99 0.75 12.73 30.86
C GLY A 99 -0.19 12.48 29.66
N ALA A 100 -0.31 11.21 29.28
CA ALA A 100 -1.04 10.78 28.08
C ALA A 100 -2.56 11.09 28.10
N GLU A 101 -3.16 11.20 29.28
CA GLU A 101 -4.59 11.48 29.45
C GLU A 101 -4.94 12.92 29.07
N SER A 102 -4.01 13.85 29.28
CA SER A 102 -4.17 15.28 28.98
C SER A 102 -3.89 15.64 27.51
N LEU A 103 -3.56 14.66 26.66
CA LEU A 103 -3.29 14.89 25.24
C LEU A 103 -4.51 15.49 24.53
N THR A 104 -4.30 16.66 23.95
CA THR A 104 -5.26 17.32 23.06
C THR A 104 -5.42 16.54 21.76
N GLN A 105 -6.50 16.83 21.02
CA GLN A 105 -6.69 16.22 19.70
C GLN A 105 -5.61 16.64 18.70
N ALA A 106 -5.10 17.88 18.82
CA ALA A 106 -4.00 18.37 18.00
C ALA A 106 -2.72 17.57 18.24
N GLU A 107 -2.32 17.39 19.50
CA GLU A 107 -1.11 16.63 19.86
C GLU A 107 -1.22 15.16 19.43
N LYS A 108 -2.40 14.54 19.59
CA LYS A 108 -2.65 13.16 19.10
C LYS A 108 -2.45 13.01 17.59
N GLU A 109 -2.76 14.05 16.81
CA GLU A 109 -2.49 14.07 15.38
C GLU A 109 -1.03 14.41 15.06
N LEU A 110 -0.44 15.40 15.74
CA LEU A 110 0.91 15.89 15.48
C LEU A 110 2.00 14.88 15.89
N LEU A 111 1.82 14.11 16.96
CA LEU A 111 2.72 13.02 17.35
C LEU A 111 2.93 11.97 16.25
N LYS A 112 2.00 11.87 15.29
CA LYS A 112 2.13 10.95 14.15
C LYS A 112 3.20 11.40 13.14
N TRP A 113 3.64 12.66 13.15
CA TRP A 113 4.82 13.12 12.40
C TRP A 113 6.11 12.47 12.90
N VAL A 114 6.16 12.11 14.18
CA VAL A 114 7.30 11.41 14.79
C VAL A 114 7.00 9.92 14.99
N GLY A 115 5.97 9.42 14.30
CA GLY A 115 5.60 8.01 14.26
C GLY A 115 4.98 7.46 15.53
N VAL A 116 4.53 8.33 16.44
CA VAL A 116 3.83 7.96 17.68
C VAL A 116 2.33 8.12 17.46
N PHE A 117 1.56 7.05 17.66
CA PHE A 117 0.14 7.06 17.38
C PHE A 117 -0.69 6.59 18.56
N TYR A 118 -1.50 7.50 19.10
CA TYR A 118 -2.49 7.18 20.13
C TYR A 118 -3.55 6.18 19.65
N ARG A 119 -3.88 5.21 20.51
CA ARG A 119 -4.79 4.09 20.21
C ARG A 119 -5.98 4.08 21.17
N ARG A 120 -7.18 4.34 20.67
CA ARG A 120 -8.42 4.26 21.45
C ARG A 120 -8.73 2.85 21.95
N PRO A 121 -8.50 1.76 21.17
CA PRO A 121 -8.74 0.39 21.66
C PRO A 121 -7.85 -0.01 22.84
N THR A 122 -6.71 0.66 23.04
CA THR A 122 -5.78 0.41 24.13
C THR A 122 -5.50 1.72 24.88
N PRO A 123 -6.38 2.14 25.81
CA PRO A 123 -6.28 3.42 26.50
C PRO A 123 -4.91 3.67 27.13
N GLY A 124 -4.40 4.90 27.00
CA GLY A 124 -3.06 5.27 27.51
C GLY A 124 -1.88 4.69 26.73
N LYS A 125 -2.12 3.85 25.70
CA LYS A 125 -1.08 3.20 24.93
C LYS A 125 -0.96 3.75 23.51
N PHE A 126 0.24 3.57 22.96
CA PHE A 126 0.62 4.05 21.65
C PHE A 126 1.14 2.90 20.77
N MET A 127 0.97 3.08 19.47
CA MET A 127 1.73 2.36 18.46
C MET A 127 2.87 3.26 17.99
N MET A 128 4.05 2.69 17.77
CA MET A 128 5.14 3.35 17.08
C MET A 128 5.39 2.69 15.72
N ARG A 129 5.40 3.49 14.65
CA ARG A 129 5.72 3.00 13.31
C ARG A 129 7.15 3.35 12.95
N ILE A 130 7.94 2.34 12.59
CA ILE A 130 9.35 2.48 12.25
C ILE A 130 9.49 2.63 10.74
N ARG A 131 10.28 3.60 10.29
CA ARG A 131 10.60 3.82 8.88
C ARG A 131 11.66 2.82 8.43
N MET A 132 11.38 2.08 7.36
CA MET A 132 12.22 0.98 6.87
C MET A 132 12.20 0.98 5.34
N PRO A 133 12.98 1.86 4.69
CA PRO A 133 12.96 1.99 3.23
C PRO A 133 13.21 0.64 2.55
N ASN A 134 12.40 0.30 1.55
CA ASN A 134 12.41 -1.00 0.86
C ASN A 134 12.24 -2.24 1.77
N GLY A 135 11.80 -2.08 3.02
CA GLY A 135 11.73 -3.17 3.98
C GLY A 135 13.07 -3.74 4.39
N PHE A 136 14.17 -3.03 4.16
CA PHE A 136 15.50 -3.46 4.56
C PHE A 136 15.65 -3.42 6.08
N ALA A 137 16.26 -4.46 6.65
CA ALA A 137 16.62 -4.50 8.06
C ALA A 137 17.91 -5.30 8.29
N ARG A 138 18.58 -5.03 9.41
CA ARG A 138 19.66 -5.85 9.97
C ARG A 138 19.19 -6.64 11.19
N ALA A 139 19.86 -7.74 11.48
CA ALA A 139 19.57 -8.59 12.64
C ALA A 139 19.59 -7.82 13.98
N GLU A 140 20.57 -6.92 14.16
CA GLU A 140 20.65 -6.03 15.34
C GLU A 140 19.41 -5.13 15.50
N GLN A 141 18.84 -4.66 14.39
CA GLN A 141 17.62 -3.84 14.39
C GLN A 141 16.40 -4.65 14.82
N LEU A 142 16.30 -5.92 14.38
CA LEU A 142 15.25 -6.84 14.84
C LEU A 142 15.36 -7.12 16.33
N ARG A 143 16.57 -7.34 16.86
CA ARG A 143 16.80 -7.52 18.31
C ARG A 143 16.43 -6.29 19.12
N ALA A 144 16.80 -5.09 18.63
CA ALA A 144 16.40 -3.85 19.27
C ALA A 144 14.87 -3.72 19.35
N MET A 145 14.17 -4.03 18.25
CA MET A 145 12.70 -4.06 18.23
C MET A 145 12.10 -5.10 19.18
N ALA A 146 12.70 -6.29 19.26
CA ALA A 146 12.27 -7.36 20.16
C ALA A 146 12.43 -6.96 21.63
N GLU A 147 13.58 -6.39 22.00
CA GLU A 147 13.87 -5.88 23.34
C GLU A 147 12.87 -4.80 23.75
N LEU A 148 12.69 -3.79 22.88
CA LEU A 148 11.74 -2.70 23.13
C LEU A 148 10.31 -3.24 23.31
N SER A 149 9.87 -4.11 22.40
CA SER A 149 8.53 -4.70 22.47
C SER A 149 8.30 -5.54 23.72
N ARG A 150 9.35 -6.15 24.29
CA ARG A 150 9.29 -6.97 25.51
C ARG A 150 9.31 -6.11 26.79
N ARG A 151 10.19 -5.11 26.84
CA ARG A 151 10.37 -4.24 28.03
C ARG A 151 9.28 -3.18 28.15
N LEU A 152 8.99 -2.49 27.05
CA LEU A 152 8.19 -1.26 27.06
C LEU A 152 6.85 -1.43 26.34
N GLY A 153 6.74 -2.45 25.48
CA GLY A 153 5.55 -2.74 24.69
C GLY A 153 4.64 -3.79 25.33
N ASN A 154 3.73 -4.33 24.52
CA ASN A 154 2.84 -5.44 24.90
C ASN A 154 3.22 -6.76 24.23
N GLY A 155 4.43 -6.89 23.70
CA GLY A 155 4.87 -8.09 22.98
C GLY A 155 4.25 -8.30 21.59
N VAL A 156 3.53 -7.32 21.03
CA VAL A 156 2.96 -7.41 19.67
C VAL A 156 3.69 -6.50 18.71
N VAL A 157 4.21 -7.11 17.65
CA VAL A 157 4.86 -6.42 16.52
C VAL A 157 4.16 -6.83 15.24
N ASP A 158 3.91 -5.87 14.34
CA ASP A 158 3.26 -6.14 13.05
C ASP A 158 4.08 -5.61 11.87
N ILE A 159 4.30 -6.47 10.87
CA ILE A 159 4.78 -6.11 9.55
C ILE A 159 3.59 -5.55 8.74
N THR A 160 3.81 -4.42 8.10
CA THR A 160 2.78 -3.67 7.38
C THR A 160 2.79 -3.93 5.88
N THR A 161 1.70 -3.58 5.21
CA THR A 161 1.58 -3.59 3.73
C THR A 161 2.49 -2.59 3.01
N ARG A 162 3.33 -1.87 3.76
CA ARG A 162 4.36 -0.95 3.26
C ARG A 162 5.77 -1.35 3.67
N GLN A 163 6.01 -2.63 3.96
CA GLN A 163 7.34 -3.13 4.31
C GLN A 163 7.95 -2.39 5.53
N GLN A 164 7.11 -2.05 6.50
CA GLN A 164 7.54 -1.43 7.78
C GLN A 164 7.14 -2.31 8.95
N VAL A 165 7.70 -2.01 10.12
CA VAL A 165 7.29 -2.55 11.40
C VAL A 165 6.49 -1.53 12.22
N GLU A 166 5.43 -2.00 12.87
CA GLU A 166 4.72 -1.30 13.93
C GLU A 166 4.94 -2.01 15.26
N LEU A 167 5.53 -1.30 16.22
CA LEU A 167 5.61 -1.72 17.61
C LEU A 167 4.37 -1.24 18.37
N ARG A 168 3.91 -1.98 19.38
CA ARG A 168 2.67 -1.65 20.13
C ARG A 168 2.84 -1.68 21.64
N GLY A 169 1.94 -0.98 22.33
CA GLY A 169 1.72 -1.12 23.77
C GLY A 169 2.54 -0.19 24.66
N PHE A 170 3.28 0.75 24.08
CA PHE A 170 4.12 1.70 24.82
C PHE A 170 3.29 2.80 25.46
N THR A 171 3.79 3.34 26.56
CA THR A 171 3.27 4.60 27.12
C THR A 171 3.97 5.80 26.49
N LEU A 172 3.47 6.99 26.77
CA LEU A 172 4.03 8.24 26.26
C LEU A 172 5.43 8.49 26.84
N GLU A 173 5.64 8.14 28.10
CA GLU A 173 6.87 8.32 28.86
C GLU A 173 8.02 7.46 28.33
N SER A 174 7.71 6.31 27.71
CA SER A 174 8.71 5.41 27.10
C SER A 174 9.24 5.92 25.75
N VAL A 175 8.59 6.90 25.12
CA VAL A 175 8.93 7.35 23.76
C VAL A 175 10.40 7.79 23.61
N PRO A 176 10.98 8.60 24.53
CA PRO A 176 12.38 9.02 24.42
C PRO A 176 13.37 7.83 24.46
N GLU A 177 13.17 6.87 25.36
CA GLU A 177 14.02 5.66 25.48
C GLU A 177 13.95 4.82 24.21
N ILE A 178 12.74 4.64 23.65
CA ILE A 178 12.55 3.92 22.39
C ILE A 178 13.35 4.57 21.28
N TRP A 179 13.28 5.90 21.13
CA TRP A 179 14.03 6.60 20.10
C TRP A 179 15.53 6.55 20.29
N GLU A 180 16.02 6.62 21.52
CA GLU A 180 17.43 6.44 21.81
C GLU A 180 17.93 5.06 21.33
N LYS A 181 17.20 3.99 21.68
CA LYS A 181 17.53 2.64 21.24
C LYS A 181 17.46 2.49 19.72
N LEU A 182 16.41 3.02 19.08
CA LEU A 182 16.26 2.96 17.62
C LEU A 182 17.40 3.71 16.91
N ARG A 183 17.77 4.90 17.38
CA ARG A 183 18.91 5.65 16.81
C ARG A 183 20.23 4.88 16.94
N GLY A 184 20.43 4.15 18.03
CA GLY A 184 21.62 3.32 18.26
C GLY A 184 21.83 2.21 17.22
N VAL A 185 20.79 1.86 16.44
CA VAL A 185 20.83 0.84 15.37
C VAL A 185 20.40 1.41 14.01
N ASP A 186 20.53 2.73 13.81
CA ASP A 186 20.16 3.45 12.58
C ASP A 186 18.69 3.24 12.15
N LEU A 187 17.77 3.20 13.13
CA LEU A 187 16.33 3.23 12.89
C LEU A 187 15.71 4.55 13.34
N ARG A 188 14.61 4.93 12.66
CA ARG A 188 13.84 6.14 12.94
C ARG A 188 12.34 5.94 12.74
N SER A 189 11.51 6.78 13.35
CA SER A 189 10.05 6.76 13.21
C SER A 189 9.47 8.02 12.54
N LEU A 190 10.33 8.89 12.03
CA LEU A 190 9.98 10.19 11.45
C LEU A 190 9.13 10.06 10.17
N GLN A 191 8.17 10.97 10.02
CA GLN A 191 7.32 11.16 8.84
C GLN A 191 6.54 9.90 8.42
N THR A 192 6.16 9.04 9.37
CA THR A 192 5.48 7.76 9.08
C THR A 192 3.94 7.84 9.13
N GLY A 193 3.39 8.97 9.56
CA GLY A 193 1.96 9.22 9.75
C GLY A 193 1.43 10.48 9.08
N VAL A 194 0.10 10.65 9.13
CA VAL A 194 -0.65 11.84 8.65
C VAL A 194 -0.24 12.27 7.24
N ASP A 195 0.18 13.52 7.05
CA ASP A 195 0.33 14.22 5.78
C ASP A 195 1.81 14.32 5.41
N ASN A 196 2.42 13.14 5.31
CA ASN A 196 3.81 12.92 4.98
C ASN A 196 3.94 11.89 3.85
N VAL A 197 5.11 11.88 3.22
CA VAL A 197 5.56 10.75 2.40
C VAL A 197 5.73 9.53 3.30
N ARG A 198 4.97 8.47 3.01
CA ARG A 198 5.01 7.20 3.75
C ARG A 198 6.30 6.44 3.44
N ASN A 199 6.43 5.21 3.94
CA ASN A 199 7.54 4.37 3.53
C ASN A 199 7.61 4.27 2.02
N ILE A 200 8.84 4.25 1.52
CA ILE A 200 9.12 4.07 0.11
C ILE A 200 9.30 2.57 -0.11
N ASN A 201 8.31 1.96 -0.77
CA ASN A 201 8.32 0.53 -1.03
C ASN A 201 9.20 0.22 -2.24
N GLY A 202 9.76 -0.98 -2.28
CA GLY A 202 10.39 -1.50 -3.48
C GLY A 202 10.44 -3.02 -3.48
N CYS A 203 11.07 -3.61 -4.49
CA CYS A 203 11.21 -5.06 -4.53
C CYS A 203 12.06 -5.50 -3.32
N PRO A 204 11.57 -6.46 -2.50
CA PRO A 204 12.34 -6.96 -1.37
C PRO A 204 13.62 -7.70 -1.80
N LEU A 205 13.72 -8.10 -3.08
CA LEU A 205 14.91 -8.69 -3.69
C LEU A 205 15.65 -7.73 -4.64
N ALA A 206 15.44 -6.41 -4.52
CA ALA A 206 16.18 -5.43 -5.32
C ALA A 206 17.70 -5.64 -5.19
N GLY A 207 18.40 -5.75 -6.32
CA GLY A 207 19.84 -6.03 -6.40
C GLY A 207 20.23 -7.50 -6.27
N LEU A 208 19.29 -8.36 -5.87
CA LEU A 208 19.48 -9.79 -5.61
C LEU A 208 18.74 -10.68 -6.61
N ASN A 209 17.66 -10.18 -7.20
CA ASN A 209 16.84 -10.92 -8.14
C ASN A 209 17.58 -11.10 -9.48
N PRO A 210 17.83 -12.33 -9.96
CA PRO A 210 18.48 -12.56 -11.26
C PRO A 210 17.62 -12.11 -12.46
N HIS A 211 16.31 -11.89 -12.26
CA HIS A 211 15.36 -11.52 -13.31
C HIS A 211 14.89 -10.07 -13.25
N GLU A 212 15.37 -9.25 -12.30
CA GLU A 212 15.04 -7.82 -12.31
C GLU A 212 15.68 -7.12 -13.53
N LEU A 213 15.03 -6.07 -14.01
CA LEU A 213 15.57 -5.28 -15.12
C LEU A 213 16.74 -4.40 -14.67
N LEU A 214 16.64 -3.85 -13.46
CA LEU A 214 17.65 -3.00 -12.84
C LEU A 214 17.49 -3.04 -11.32
N ASP A 215 18.56 -2.71 -10.60
CA ASP A 215 18.49 -2.51 -9.15
C ASP A 215 17.87 -1.13 -8.85
N ALA A 216 16.72 -1.14 -8.16
CA ALA A 216 16.00 0.07 -7.75
C ALA A 216 16.38 0.56 -6.36
N TRP A 217 17.18 -0.20 -5.59
CA TRP A 217 17.52 0.11 -4.21
C TRP A 217 18.20 1.49 -4.04
N PRO A 218 19.19 1.90 -4.88
CA PRO A 218 19.82 3.20 -4.74
C PRO A 218 18.84 4.38 -4.81
N VAL A 219 17.84 4.30 -5.69
CA VAL A 219 16.80 5.35 -5.82
C VAL A 219 15.95 5.45 -4.56
N VAL A 220 15.60 4.32 -3.95
CA VAL A 220 14.86 4.30 -2.68
C VAL A 220 15.67 4.96 -1.56
N GLN A 221 16.97 4.67 -1.48
CA GLN A 221 17.87 5.28 -0.49
C GLN A 221 17.98 6.79 -0.68
N ASP A 222 18.19 7.26 -1.92
CA ASP A 222 18.27 8.68 -2.22
C ASP A 222 16.98 9.42 -1.89
N LEU A 223 15.84 8.88 -2.26
CA LEU A 223 14.55 9.48 -1.93
C LEU A 223 14.34 9.57 -0.42
N ASP A 224 14.66 8.52 0.33
CA ASP A 224 14.49 8.54 1.78
C ASP A 224 15.44 9.53 2.47
N ARG A 225 16.67 9.62 1.97
CA ARG A 225 17.69 10.58 2.41
C ARG A 225 17.26 12.03 2.14
N ILE A 226 16.70 12.31 0.96
CA ILE A 226 16.27 13.67 0.58
C ILE A 226 14.98 14.06 1.32
N ILE A 227 13.97 13.19 1.33
CA ILE A 227 12.62 13.52 1.81
C ILE A 227 12.52 13.50 3.34
N VAL A 228 13.31 12.66 4.00
CA VAL A 228 13.28 12.50 5.46
C VAL A 228 14.63 12.82 6.06
N GLY A 229 15.72 12.24 5.56
CA GLY A 229 17.04 12.44 6.15
C GLY A 229 17.12 11.95 7.61
N SER A 230 18.25 12.18 8.27
CA SER A 230 18.50 11.64 9.63
C SER A 230 17.68 12.33 10.72
N GLN A 231 17.36 13.62 10.55
CA GLN A 231 16.67 14.45 11.56
C GLN A 231 15.25 14.86 11.14
N GLY A 232 14.76 14.38 9.99
CA GLY A 232 13.54 14.88 9.37
C GLY A 232 13.84 16.06 8.43
N ASN A 233 12.97 16.26 7.43
CA ASN A 233 13.12 17.36 6.48
C ASN A 233 11.83 18.20 6.41
N PRO A 234 11.80 19.42 7.00
CA PRO A 234 10.65 20.32 7.00
C PRO A 234 10.10 20.66 5.60
N GLU A 235 10.92 20.58 4.55
CA GLU A 235 10.48 20.80 3.17
C GLU A 235 9.36 19.83 2.74
N PHE A 236 9.27 18.66 3.38
CA PHE A 236 8.36 17.56 3.05
C PHE A 236 7.41 17.17 4.19
N THR A 237 7.27 18.01 5.23
CA THR A 237 6.39 17.71 6.38
C THR A 237 5.01 18.34 6.28
N ASN A 238 4.77 19.24 5.30
CA ASN A 238 3.51 19.95 5.12
C ASN A 238 2.77 19.57 3.83
N LEU A 239 2.58 18.27 3.56
CA LEU A 239 1.78 17.87 2.40
C LEU A 239 0.27 18.08 2.67
N PRO A 240 -0.57 18.19 1.63
CA PRO A 240 -2.02 18.24 1.79
C PRO A 240 -2.62 16.95 2.38
N ARG A 241 -2.03 15.80 2.06
CA ARG A 241 -2.45 14.47 2.54
C ARG A 241 -1.30 13.47 2.46
N LYS A 242 -1.54 12.24 2.95
CA LYS A 242 -0.61 11.11 2.82
C LYS A 242 -0.14 10.92 1.37
N PHE A 243 1.13 10.58 1.20
CA PHE A 243 1.74 10.36 -0.10
C PHE A 243 2.53 9.05 -0.13
N ASN A 244 2.16 8.13 -1.01
CA ASN A 244 2.70 6.79 -1.11
C ASN A 244 3.59 6.66 -2.34
N ILE A 245 4.80 6.12 -2.17
CA ILE A 245 5.77 5.93 -3.26
C ILE A 245 6.16 4.46 -3.34
N THR A 246 6.32 3.94 -4.56
CA THR A 246 7.09 2.71 -4.80
C THR A 246 8.10 2.89 -5.93
N VAL A 247 9.23 2.21 -5.82
CA VAL A 247 10.25 2.11 -6.87
C VAL A 247 10.62 0.64 -7.03
N SER A 248 10.45 0.08 -8.21
CA SER A 248 10.79 -1.32 -8.47
C SER A 248 11.41 -1.50 -9.84
N GLY A 249 12.49 -2.29 -9.90
CA GLY A 249 13.04 -2.82 -11.15
C GLY A 249 12.58 -4.25 -11.45
N CYS A 250 11.77 -4.85 -10.56
CA CYS A 250 11.27 -6.21 -10.71
C CYS A 250 10.21 -6.28 -11.81
N LEU A 251 10.33 -7.28 -12.68
CA LEU A 251 9.38 -7.51 -13.77
C LEU A 251 8.05 -8.08 -13.25
N ASP A 252 8.10 -8.83 -12.15
CA ASP A 252 6.94 -9.47 -11.56
C ASP A 252 6.37 -8.61 -10.42
N ASN A 253 5.07 -8.38 -10.44
CA ASN A 253 4.41 -7.29 -9.71
C ASN A 253 4.40 -7.47 -8.19
N CYS A 254 5.49 -7.08 -7.51
CA CYS A 254 5.70 -7.35 -6.09
C CYS A 254 5.37 -6.17 -5.14
N THR A 255 5.02 -4.97 -5.63
CA THR A 255 4.86 -3.77 -4.77
C THR A 255 3.55 -2.99 -4.92
N HIS A 256 2.57 -3.49 -5.69
CA HIS A 256 1.28 -2.84 -5.91
C HIS A 256 1.38 -1.40 -6.45
N ALA A 257 2.15 -1.22 -7.53
CA ALA A 257 2.42 0.07 -8.19
C ALA A 257 1.14 0.85 -8.53
N GLU A 258 0.07 0.14 -8.91
CA GLU A 258 -1.23 0.70 -9.28
C GLU A 258 -1.90 1.54 -8.20
N SER A 259 -1.54 1.36 -6.93
CA SER A 259 -2.20 2.00 -5.78
C SER A 259 -1.36 3.07 -5.08
N GLN A 260 -0.22 3.45 -5.68
CA GLN A 260 0.71 4.44 -5.14
C GLN A 260 0.50 5.82 -5.76
N ASP A 261 0.72 6.89 -4.99
CA ASP A 261 0.63 8.26 -5.51
C ASP A 261 1.71 8.49 -6.59
N ILE A 262 2.89 7.87 -6.43
CA ILE A 262 3.92 7.73 -7.47
C ILE A 262 4.43 6.28 -7.50
N ALA A 263 4.55 5.72 -8.69
CA ALA A 263 5.26 4.48 -8.92
C ALA A 263 6.30 4.62 -10.05
N LEU A 264 7.52 4.19 -9.78
CA LEU A 264 8.56 3.98 -10.79
C LEU A 264 8.60 2.49 -11.14
N VAL A 265 8.26 2.17 -12.39
CA VAL A 265 8.13 0.79 -12.89
C VAL A 265 9.15 0.52 -14.00
N PRO A 266 9.71 -0.71 -14.10
CA PRO A 266 10.82 -0.98 -15.00
C PRO A 266 10.45 -0.76 -16.47
N ALA A 267 11.29 -0.05 -17.22
CA ALA A 267 11.03 0.28 -18.61
C ALA A 267 12.30 0.26 -19.47
N LYS A 268 12.12 0.01 -20.77
CA LYS A 268 13.17 0.16 -21.80
C LYS A 268 12.79 1.22 -22.83
N LYS A 269 13.72 2.10 -23.17
CA LYS A 269 13.54 3.12 -24.21
C LYS A 269 14.78 3.27 -25.08
N ALA A 270 14.68 2.89 -26.36
CA ALA A 270 15.75 3.04 -27.35
C ALA A 270 17.13 2.54 -26.83
N GLY A 271 17.16 1.33 -26.28
CA GLY A 271 18.38 0.74 -25.69
C GLY A 271 18.67 1.15 -24.25
N ARG A 272 18.09 2.25 -23.73
CA ARG A 272 18.25 2.70 -22.35
C ARG A 272 17.32 1.95 -21.40
N ILE A 273 17.81 1.72 -20.18
CA ILE A 273 17.08 1.06 -19.09
C ILE A 273 16.78 2.11 -18.02
N GLY A 274 15.56 2.08 -17.50
CA GLY A 274 15.13 3.02 -16.47
C GLY A 274 13.71 2.71 -16.03
N PHE A 275 12.94 3.76 -15.76
CA PHE A 275 11.58 3.66 -15.26
C PHE A 275 10.60 4.44 -16.11
N ASN A 276 9.39 3.89 -16.26
CA ASN A 276 8.22 4.70 -16.55
C ASN A 276 7.65 5.25 -15.22
N VAL A 277 7.11 6.47 -15.27
CA VAL A 277 6.50 7.13 -14.11
C VAL A 277 4.98 7.00 -14.16
N LEU A 278 4.40 6.36 -13.15
CA LEU A 278 2.95 6.31 -12.92
C LEU A 278 2.57 7.22 -11.75
N VAL A 279 1.41 7.87 -11.82
CA VAL A 279 0.96 8.85 -10.83
C VAL A 279 -0.52 8.72 -10.47
N GLY A 280 -0.88 9.12 -9.26
CA GLY A 280 -2.28 9.29 -8.83
C GLY A 280 -2.97 8.02 -8.33
N GLY A 281 -2.26 6.92 -8.14
CA GLY A 281 -2.81 5.70 -7.56
C GLY A 281 -3.23 5.92 -6.10
N LYS A 282 -4.38 5.37 -5.71
CA LYS A 282 -4.83 5.41 -4.31
C LYS A 282 -5.77 4.28 -3.94
N MET A 283 -5.73 3.93 -2.66
CA MET A 283 -6.77 3.20 -1.93
C MET A 283 -7.34 4.07 -0.80
N GLY A 284 -8.64 3.96 -0.53
CA GLY A 284 -9.33 4.62 0.58
C GLY A 284 -10.21 5.81 0.16
N SER A 285 -9.84 7.03 0.55
CA SER A 285 -10.64 8.25 0.29
C SER A 285 -11.02 8.39 -1.19
N GLY A 286 -12.33 8.41 -1.48
CA GLY A 286 -12.87 8.45 -2.84
C GLY A 286 -12.67 7.16 -3.65
N GLY A 287 -12.50 6.01 -2.98
CA GLY A 287 -12.35 4.70 -3.63
C GLY A 287 -10.95 4.39 -4.16
N PHE A 288 -10.83 3.20 -4.77
CA PHE A 288 -9.63 2.78 -5.49
C PHE A 288 -9.47 3.54 -6.80
N THR A 289 -8.26 4.03 -7.06
CA THR A 289 -7.87 4.68 -8.31
C THR A 289 -6.56 4.06 -8.77
N VAL A 290 -6.54 3.59 -10.01
CA VAL A 290 -5.35 3.02 -10.64
C VAL A 290 -4.41 4.17 -11.06
N ALA A 291 -3.13 4.05 -10.74
CA ALA A 291 -2.11 5.01 -11.14
C ALA A 291 -2.03 5.11 -12.67
N SER A 292 -2.05 6.33 -13.18
CA SER A 292 -2.02 6.62 -14.61
C SER A 292 -0.58 6.88 -15.09
N PRO A 293 -0.22 6.51 -16.34
CA PRO A 293 1.09 6.86 -16.88
C PRO A 293 1.23 8.37 -17.05
N LEU A 294 2.28 8.96 -16.46
CA LEU A 294 2.65 10.37 -16.69
C LEU A 294 3.23 10.60 -18.09
N ASN A 295 3.43 9.52 -18.86
CA ASN A 295 4.07 9.54 -20.18
C ASN A 295 5.53 10.03 -20.14
N VAL A 296 6.24 9.69 -19.06
CA VAL A 296 7.64 10.06 -18.82
C VAL A 296 8.48 8.80 -18.58
N PHE A 297 9.68 8.79 -19.18
CA PHE A 297 10.75 7.83 -18.93
C PHE A 297 11.91 8.53 -18.24
N VAL A 298 12.45 7.91 -17.19
CA VAL A 298 13.60 8.41 -16.43
C VAL A 298 14.65 7.32 -16.26
N GLU A 299 15.91 7.69 -16.38
CA GLU A 299 17.02 6.81 -16.03
C GLU A 299 17.28 6.85 -14.51
N VAL A 300 18.03 5.88 -13.99
CA VAL A 300 18.26 5.72 -12.53
C VAL A 300 18.76 7.00 -11.88
N PHE A 301 19.70 7.70 -12.51
CA PHE A 301 20.30 8.93 -11.99
C PHE A 301 19.33 10.12 -11.95
N GLN A 302 18.25 10.09 -12.73
CA GLN A 302 17.23 11.16 -12.78
C GLN A 302 16.06 10.88 -11.83
N ALA A 303 15.85 9.61 -11.49
CA ALA A 303 14.64 9.11 -10.86
C ALA A 303 14.30 9.83 -9.55
N ALA A 304 15.29 10.02 -8.67
CA ALA A 304 15.07 10.66 -7.37
C ALA A 304 14.65 12.13 -7.52
N ALA A 305 15.32 12.89 -8.39
CA ALA A 305 15.01 14.31 -8.63
C ALA A 305 13.59 14.50 -9.17
N VAL A 306 13.19 13.67 -10.14
CA VAL A 306 11.84 13.73 -10.73
C VAL A 306 10.74 13.46 -9.69
N VAL A 307 10.93 12.43 -8.85
CA VAL A 307 9.96 12.11 -7.80
C VAL A 307 9.90 13.22 -6.74
N VAL A 308 11.04 13.79 -6.35
CA VAL A 308 11.11 14.91 -5.40
C VAL A 308 10.32 16.11 -5.92
N GLU A 309 10.49 16.50 -7.18
CA GLU A 309 9.74 17.62 -7.76
C GLU A 309 8.24 17.34 -7.86
N LEU A 310 7.83 16.10 -8.18
CA LEU A 310 6.40 15.73 -8.12
C LEU A 310 5.82 15.85 -6.70
N VAL A 311 6.58 15.49 -5.66
CA VAL A 311 6.16 15.69 -4.27
C VAL A 311 6.02 17.18 -3.95
N LYS A 312 6.93 18.03 -4.42
CA LYS A 312 6.85 19.49 -4.24
C LYS A 312 5.67 20.10 -4.98
N ILE A 313 5.40 19.67 -6.21
CA ILE A 313 4.20 20.09 -6.96
C ILE A 313 2.94 19.77 -6.14
N TYR A 314 2.86 18.55 -5.59
CA TYR A 314 1.73 18.18 -4.74
C TYR A 314 1.66 19.02 -3.46
N ARG A 315 2.79 19.32 -2.82
CA ARG A 315 2.85 20.21 -1.65
C ARG A 315 2.27 21.60 -1.96
N ASP A 316 2.68 22.17 -3.08
CA ASP A 316 2.41 23.56 -3.46
C ASP A 316 1.00 23.75 -4.03
N HIS A 317 0.49 22.76 -4.77
CA HIS A 317 -0.75 22.90 -5.53
C HIS A 317 -1.86 21.93 -5.15
N GLY A 318 -1.59 20.94 -4.29
CA GLY A 318 -2.59 19.94 -3.94
C GLY A 318 -3.74 20.51 -3.07
N PRO A 319 -4.97 20.00 -3.24
CA PRO A 319 -6.16 20.50 -2.53
C PRO A 319 -6.07 20.28 -1.01
N ARG A 320 -6.51 21.25 -0.20
CA ARG A 320 -6.34 21.26 1.27
C ARG A 320 -7.65 21.41 2.04
N GLU A 321 -8.80 21.54 1.38
CA GLU A 321 -10.09 21.81 2.02
C GLU A 321 -10.71 20.51 2.55
N ALA A 322 -11.33 19.73 1.68
CA ALA A 322 -12.01 18.50 2.08
C ALA A 322 -11.01 17.34 2.17
N ARG A 323 -10.68 16.85 3.37
CA ARG A 323 -9.70 15.75 3.58
C ARG A 323 -9.98 14.46 2.78
N SER A 324 -11.24 14.21 2.40
CA SER A 324 -11.63 13.10 1.53
C SER A 324 -11.22 13.30 0.05
N LYS A 325 -10.88 14.53 -0.33
CA LYS A 325 -10.50 15.00 -1.67
C LYS A 325 -9.09 15.64 -1.74
N CYS A 326 -8.24 15.45 -0.71
CA CYS A 326 -6.90 16.07 -0.65
C CYS A 326 -5.76 15.23 -1.26
N ARG A 327 -6.01 13.99 -1.73
CA ARG A 327 -4.95 13.10 -2.28
C ARG A 327 -4.45 13.59 -3.64
N PHE A 328 -3.22 13.21 -4.01
CA PHE A 328 -2.59 13.62 -5.27
C PHE A 328 -3.43 13.28 -6.52
N ALA A 329 -4.18 12.17 -6.47
CA ALA A 329 -5.14 11.80 -7.51
C ALA A 329 -6.14 12.92 -7.86
N PHE A 330 -6.61 13.70 -6.89
CA PHE A 330 -7.57 14.78 -7.11
C PHE A 330 -6.93 16.01 -7.75
N LEU A 331 -5.67 16.29 -7.44
CA LEU A 331 -4.90 17.30 -8.17
C LEU A 331 -4.76 16.90 -9.65
N ILE A 332 -4.47 15.63 -9.92
CA ILE A 332 -4.37 15.10 -11.29
C ILE A 332 -5.73 15.14 -12.00
N GLU A 333 -6.83 14.83 -11.31
CA GLU A 333 -8.19 14.94 -11.85
C GLU A 333 -8.50 16.38 -12.28
N GLU A 334 -8.10 17.38 -11.49
CA GLU A 334 -8.30 18.79 -11.80
C GLU A 334 -7.38 19.29 -12.92
N TRP A 335 -6.09 18.96 -12.86
CA TRP A 335 -5.08 19.50 -13.78
C TRP A 335 -5.00 18.75 -15.10
N GLY A 336 -5.29 17.45 -15.08
CA GLY A 336 -4.90 16.52 -16.13
C GLY A 336 -3.39 16.23 -16.16
N LEU A 337 -3.03 15.11 -16.79
CA LEU A 337 -1.65 14.64 -16.87
C LEU A 337 -0.73 15.58 -17.68
N SER A 338 -1.27 16.24 -18.72
CA SER A 338 -0.50 17.14 -19.58
C SER A 338 0.01 18.36 -18.82
N ARG A 339 -0.84 18.98 -17.99
CA ARG A 339 -0.46 20.12 -17.16
C ARG A 339 0.54 19.72 -16.08
N LEU A 340 0.29 18.60 -15.39
CA LEU A 340 1.23 18.07 -14.39
C LEU A 340 2.62 17.81 -15.00
N ARG A 341 2.68 17.24 -16.20
CA ARG A 341 3.95 17.00 -16.91
C ARG A 341 4.64 18.31 -17.29
N ALA A 342 3.89 19.32 -17.74
CA ALA A 342 4.45 20.63 -18.08
C ALA A 342 5.06 21.32 -16.86
N GLU A 343 4.35 21.36 -15.74
CA GLU A 343 4.85 21.90 -14.46
C GLU A 343 6.13 21.17 -13.99
N LEU A 344 6.15 19.84 -14.12
CA LEU A 344 7.33 19.04 -13.78
C LEU A 344 8.55 19.43 -14.63
N ILE A 345 8.37 19.57 -15.95
CA ILE A 345 9.43 19.95 -16.88
C ILE A 345 9.94 21.37 -16.56
N GLU A 346 9.02 22.30 -16.28
CA GLU A 346 9.36 23.67 -15.91
C GLU A 346 10.23 23.72 -14.65
N ARG A 347 9.85 22.99 -13.59
CA ARG A 347 10.63 22.91 -12.34
C ARG A 347 12.01 22.27 -12.51
N LEU A 348 12.12 21.29 -13.39
CA LEU A 348 13.40 20.63 -13.68
C LEU A 348 14.31 21.45 -14.60
N GLY A 349 13.74 22.41 -15.35
CA GLY A 349 14.48 23.24 -16.30
C GLY A 349 14.97 22.50 -17.54
N HIS A 350 14.50 21.28 -17.78
CA HIS A 350 14.86 20.50 -18.97
C HIS A 350 13.76 19.50 -19.36
N GLU A 351 13.73 19.15 -20.64
CA GLU A 351 12.79 18.18 -21.18
C GLU A 351 13.02 16.76 -20.62
N LEU A 352 11.94 16.00 -20.51
CA LEU A 352 11.95 14.59 -20.14
C LEU A 352 11.55 13.71 -21.32
N ALA A 353 12.24 12.57 -21.45
CA ALA A 353 11.91 11.60 -22.47
C ALA A 353 10.47 11.09 -22.27
N PHE A 354 9.71 10.98 -23.37
CA PHE A 354 8.41 10.29 -23.36
C PHE A 354 8.54 8.85 -22.81
N GLN A 355 7.48 8.26 -22.26
CA GLN A 355 7.55 6.90 -21.69
C GLN A 355 8.16 5.85 -22.64
N GLY A 356 8.86 4.88 -22.05
CA GLY A 356 9.39 3.70 -22.73
C GLY A 356 8.40 2.54 -22.74
N ARG A 357 8.84 1.39 -23.24
CA ARG A 357 8.09 0.14 -23.14
C ARG A 357 8.09 -0.35 -21.70
N ASP A 358 6.90 -0.51 -21.11
CA ASP A 358 6.72 -1.15 -19.80
C ASP A 358 7.23 -2.59 -19.88
N MET A 359 8.11 -2.97 -18.96
CA MET A 359 8.73 -4.29 -18.94
C MET A 359 8.06 -5.22 -17.93
N ARG A 360 7.07 -4.75 -17.16
CA ARG A 360 6.36 -5.59 -16.19
C ARG A 360 5.63 -6.73 -16.91
N SER A 361 5.71 -7.92 -16.34
CA SER A 361 4.88 -9.06 -16.73
C SER A 361 3.49 -8.93 -16.09
N SER A 362 2.55 -9.79 -16.48
CA SER A 362 1.29 -9.96 -15.75
C SER A 362 1.42 -10.85 -14.51
N ALA A 363 2.61 -11.42 -14.26
CA ALA A 363 2.84 -12.30 -13.12
C ALA A 363 2.92 -11.51 -11.82
N HIS A 364 2.54 -12.16 -10.72
CA HIS A 364 2.72 -11.65 -9.36
C HIS A 364 3.86 -12.40 -8.68
N ALA A 365 4.69 -11.69 -7.93
CA ALA A 365 5.75 -12.28 -7.11
C ALA A 365 5.57 -11.88 -5.65
N ASP A 366 5.33 -12.88 -4.79
CA ASP A 366 5.32 -12.74 -3.32
C ASP A 366 6.70 -12.97 -2.68
N HIS A 367 7.64 -13.50 -3.48
CA HIS A 367 9.00 -13.89 -3.08
C HIS A 367 9.07 -14.90 -1.92
N LEU A 368 8.03 -15.71 -1.71
CA LEU A 368 8.01 -16.78 -0.72
C LEU A 368 8.64 -18.08 -1.28
N GLY A 369 9.28 -18.86 -0.40
CA GLY A 369 10.01 -20.07 -0.78
C GLY A 369 11.49 -19.81 -1.08
N VAL A 370 12.17 -20.84 -1.60
CA VAL A 370 13.59 -20.77 -1.93
C VAL A 370 13.78 -20.31 -3.37
N THR A 371 14.48 -19.20 -3.56
CA THR A 371 14.75 -18.61 -4.88
C THR A 371 16.25 -18.42 -5.10
N ARG A 372 16.72 -18.51 -6.36
CA ARG A 372 18.11 -18.19 -6.72
C ARG A 372 18.33 -16.68 -6.64
N GLN A 373 19.49 -16.28 -6.13
CA GLN A 373 19.96 -14.91 -6.29
C GLN A 373 20.80 -14.75 -7.57
N ARG A 374 21.09 -13.50 -7.94
CA ARG A 374 22.03 -13.16 -9.01
C ARG A 374 23.44 -13.67 -8.69
N GLN A 375 23.82 -13.63 -7.42
CA GLN A 375 25.10 -14.10 -6.93
C GLN A 375 25.13 -15.63 -6.95
N ASP A 376 26.11 -16.21 -7.64
CA ASP A 376 26.26 -17.65 -7.74
C ASP A 376 26.40 -18.30 -6.36
N GLY A 377 25.75 -19.45 -6.19
CA GLY A 377 25.75 -20.18 -4.92
C GLY A 377 24.83 -19.62 -3.82
N LEU A 378 24.26 -18.43 -3.99
CA LEU A 378 23.37 -17.81 -2.99
C LEU A 378 21.88 -17.96 -3.32
N ARG A 379 21.08 -18.04 -2.26
CA ARG A 379 19.62 -18.18 -2.27
C ARG A 379 18.97 -17.13 -1.40
N ALA A 380 17.73 -16.79 -1.73
CA ALA A 380 16.83 -16.08 -0.82
C ALA A 380 15.72 -17.04 -0.37
N VAL A 381 15.41 -17.04 0.93
CA VAL A 381 14.36 -17.87 1.51
C VAL A 381 13.27 -16.96 2.07
N GLY A 382 12.14 -16.87 1.36
CA GLY A 382 10.98 -16.11 1.80
C GLY A 382 10.08 -16.93 2.72
N LEU A 383 9.72 -16.34 3.86
CA LEU A 383 8.99 -16.97 4.96
C LEU A 383 7.62 -16.32 5.10
N CYS A 384 6.57 -17.12 5.09
CA CYS A 384 5.21 -16.64 5.31
C CYS A 384 5.03 -16.31 6.79
N ILE A 385 4.71 -15.06 7.11
CA ILE A 385 4.39 -14.64 8.48
C ILE A 385 2.88 -14.40 8.50
N PRO A 386 2.07 -15.28 9.13
CA PRO A 386 0.62 -15.15 9.14
C PRO A 386 0.18 -13.75 9.59
N THR A 387 -0.45 -13.00 8.69
CA THR A 387 -0.90 -11.60 8.87
C THR A 387 0.22 -10.60 9.19
N GLY A 388 1.48 -10.99 9.09
CA GLY A 388 2.63 -10.20 9.51
C GLY A 388 2.76 -9.99 11.02
N ARG A 389 2.04 -10.73 11.87
CA ARG A 389 2.13 -10.58 13.32
C ARG A 389 3.29 -11.41 13.87
N VAL A 390 4.13 -10.78 14.70
CA VAL A 390 5.34 -11.37 15.26
C VAL A 390 5.45 -10.99 16.75
N ASN A 391 5.96 -11.91 17.57
CA ASN A 391 6.29 -11.65 18.97
C ASN A 391 7.81 -11.49 19.19
N PRO A 392 8.29 -11.01 20.36
CA PRO A 392 9.72 -10.78 20.58
C PRO A 392 10.61 -12.02 20.40
N PRO A 393 10.27 -13.21 20.93
CA PRO A 393 11.07 -14.42 20.66
C PRO A 393 11.21 -14.75 19.17
N GLN A 394 10.13 -14.61 18.39
CA GLN A 394 10.17 -14.84 16.95
C GLN A 394 11.04 -13.81 16.21
N LEU A 395 11.08 -12.54 16.66
CA LEU A 395 11.99 -11.53 16.10
C LEU A 395 13.46 -11.83 16.41
N ASP A 396 13.76 -12.23 17.65
CA ASP A 396 15.12 -12.65 18.04
C ASP A 396 15.57 -13.84 17.21
N GLU A 397 14.67 -14.79 16.97
CA GLU A 397 14.97 -15.98 16.19
C GLU A 397 15.14 -15.67 14.70
N LEU A 398 14.30 -14.80 14.10
CA LEU A 398 14.55 -14.29 12.74
C LEU A 398 15.91 -13.60 12.61
N ALA A 399 16.31 -12.81 13.62
CA ALA A 399 17.63 -12.17 13.65
C ALA A 399 18.76 -13.20 13.73
N ARG A 400 18.63 -14.22 14.60
CA ARG A 400 19.60 -15.31 14.73
C ARG A 400 19.75 -16.08 13.41
N LEU A 401 18.64 -16.45 12.77
CA LEU A 401 18.64 -17.19 11.51
C LEU A 401 19.29 -16.38 10.38
N ALA A 402 19.03 -15.07 10.30
CA ALA A 402 19.63 -14.20 9.31
C ALA A 402 21.17 -14.17 9.42
N GLU A 403 21.72 -14.22 10.64
CA GLU A 403 23.17 -14.21 10.88
C GLU A 403 23.83 -15.57 10.67
N ILE A 404 23.17 -16.66 11.10
CA ILE A 404 23.74 -18.00 10.98
C ILE A 404 23.72 -18.50 9.54
N TYR A 405 22.61 -18.27 8.83
CA TYR A 405 22.42 -18.81 7.50
C TYR A 405 22.72 -17.80 6.40
N GLY A 406 22.76 -16.50 6.70
CA GLY A 406 23.01 -15.43 5.73
C GLY A 406 24.09 -14.46 6.21
N ASN A 407 23.87 -13.17 6.05
CA ASN A 407 24.78 -12.10 6.47
C ASN A 407 24.14 -11.11 7.46
N GLY A 408 23.09 -11.54 8.16
CA GLY A 408 22.31 -10.72 9.08
C GLY A 408 21.34 -9.73 8.41
N GLU A 409 21.14 -9.81 7.09
CA GLU A 409 20.13 -9.02 6.37
C GLU A 409 18.76 -9.69 6.41
N ILE A 410 17.70 -8.89 6.55
CA ILE A 410 16.29 -9.31 6.45
C ILE A 410 15.56 -8.34 5.53
N ARG A 411 14.64 -8.85 4.70
CA ARG A 411 13.81 -8.04 3.81
C ARG A 411 12.33 -8.26 4.09
N LEU A 412 11.58 -7.19 4.34
CA LEU A 412 10.13 -7.24 4.55
C LEU A 412 9.37 -7.04 3.24
N THR A 413 8.23 -7.70 3.09
CA THR A 413 7.40 -7.64 1.87
C THR A 413 6.10 -6.87 2.08
N THR A 414 5.49 -6.40 0.99
CA THR A 414 4.15 -5.79 1.01
C THR A 414 3.05 -6.79 1.36
N GLY A 415 3.31 -8.09 1.16
CA GLY A 415 2.50 -9.21 1.65
C GLY A 415 2.66 -9.49 3.14
N GLN A 416 3.33 -8.61 3.89
CA GLN A 416 3.56 -8.72 5.33
C GLN A 416 4.45 -9.90 5.75
N ASN A 417 5.33 -10.34 4.85
CA ASN A 417 6.23 -11.48 5.06
C ASN A 417 7.69 -11.00 5.25
N ALA A 418 8.57 -11.94 5.57
CA ALA A 418 10.01 -11.69 5.67
C ALA A 418 10.81 -12.60 4.72
N ILE A 419 11.99 -12.15 4.31
CA ILE A 419 12.92 -12.91 3.48
C ILE A 419 14.28 -12.89 4.14
N LEU A 420 14.93 -14.06 4.18
CA LEU A 420 16.33 -14.25 4.54
C LEU A 420 17.16 -14.37 3.24
N PRO A 421 17.78 -13.28 2.76
CA PRO A 421 18.68 -13.32 1.61
C PRO A 421 20.07 -13.86 1.97
N HIS A 422 20.90 -14.05 0.94
CA HIS A 422 22.33 -14.37 1.05
C HIS A 422 22.60 -15.73 1.71
N VAL A 423 21.65 -16.66 1.60
CA VAL A 423 21.78 -18.00 2.16
C VAL A 423 22.61 -18.88 1.21
N PRO A 424 23.76 -19.42 1.62
CA PRO A 424 24.50 -20.38 0.80
C PRO A 424 23.62 -21.59 0.44
N THR A 425 23.71 -22.05 -0.81
CA THR A 425 22.84 -23.13 -1.32
C THR A 425 22.91 -24.38 -0.45
N ASP A 426 24.09 -24.74 0.07
CA ASP A 426 24.29 -25.91 0.90
C ASP A 426 23.71 -25.75 2.32
N SER A 427 23.54 -24.51 2.79
CA SER A 427 22.96 -24.18 4.09
C SER A 427 21.43 -24.16 4.09
N VAL A 428 20.79 -24.16 2.91
CA VAL A 428 19.33 -24.12 2.79
C VAL A 428 18.66 -25.29 3.51
N GLY A 429 19.23 -26.49 3.42
CA GLY A 429 18.67 -27.67 4.09
C GLY A 429 18.62 -27.50 5.61
N GLY A 430 19.68 -26.94 6.21
CA GLY A 430 19.74 -26.63 7.64
C GLY A 430 18.71 -25.58 8.03
N LEU A 431 18.62 -24.48 7.27
CA LEU A 431 17.63 -23.43 7.53
C LEU A 431 16.20 -23.98 7.49
N LEU A 432 15.87 -24.78 6.47
CA LEU A 432 14.54 -25.38 6.32
C LEU A 432 14.14 -26.33 7.46
N ALA A 433 15.11 -26.81 8.25
CA ALA A 433 14.87 -27.68 9.41
C ALA A 433 14.68 -26.91 10.73
N GLU A 434 14.91 -25.60 10.76
CA GLU A 434 14.82 -24.78 11.97
C GLU A 434 13.39 -24.74 12.54
N PRO A 435 13.20 -24.80 13.88
CA PRO A 435 11.88 -24.88 14.48
C PRO A 435 10.93 -23.74 14.08
N LEU A 436 11.45 -22.51 13.97
CA LEU A 436 10.66 -21.34 13.60
C LEU A 436 9.97 -21.49 12.24
N LEU A 437 10.56 -22.22 11.30
CA LEU A 437 9.98 -22.39 9.96
C LEU A 437 8.73 -23.28 9.94
N LYS A 438 8.40 -23.94 11.06
CA LYS A 438 7.08 -24.55 11.23
C LYS A 438 5.98 -23.51 11.42
N GLU A 439 6.32 -22.38 12.05
CA GLU A 439 5.42 -21.23 12.23
C GLU A 439 5.48 -20.30 11.02
N PHE A 440 6.69 -20.03 10.51
CA PHE A 440 6.95 -19.15 9.37
C PHE A 440 7.34 -19.95 8.12
N SER A 441 6.37 -20.71 7.60
CA SER A 441 6.63 -21.66 6.52
C SER A 441 7.07 -20.97 5.22
N PRO A 442 8.12 -21.47 4.54
CA PRO A 442 8.44 -21.07 3.17
C PRO A 442 7.50 -21.68 2.12
N ARG A 443 6.67 -22.65 2.53
CA ARG A 443 5.68 -23.34 1.70
C ARG A 443 4.33 -23.36 2.42
N PRO A 444 3.70 -22.20 2.68
CA PRO A 444 2.38 -22.14 3.29
C PRO A 444 1.32 -22.71 2.34
N SER A 445 0.11 -22.95 2.85
CA SER A 445 -1.04 -23.30 2.01
C SER A 445 -1.34 -22.19 0.99
N PRO A 446 -1.96 -22.49 -0.16
CA PRO A 446 -2.28 -21.49 -1.19
C PRO A 446 -3.14 -20.33 -0.68
N PHE A 447 -3.99 -20.57 0.32
CA PHE A 447 -4.88 -19.57 0.92
C PHE A 447 -4.16 -18.68 1.92
N LEU A 448 -3.18 -19.22 2.65
CA LEU A 448 -2.37 -18.44 3.58
C LEU A 448 -1.29 -17.63 2.84
N ARG A 449 -0.75 -18.17 1.74
CA ARG A 449 0.36 -17.57 0.97
C ARG A 449 0.06 -16.14 0.49
N GLY A 450 -1.13 -15.93 -0.07
CA GLY A 450 -1.59 -14.65 -0.59
C GLY A 450 -2.44 -13.84 0.40
N MET A 451 -2.49 -14.26 1.67
CA MET A 451 -3.32 -13.60 2.67
C MET A 451 -2.65 -12.31 3.18
N VAL A 452 -3.39 -11.20 3.15
CA VAL A 452 -3.00 -9.93 3.75
C VAL A 452 -4.11 -9.45 4.66
N ALA A 453 -3.78 -8.98 5.85
CA ALA A 453 -4.76 -8.46 6.79
C ALA A 453 -4.28 -7.17 7.45
N CYS A 454 -5.14 -6.15 7.42
CA CYS A 454 -4.92 -4.96 8.22
C CYS A 454 -5.01 -5.29 9.72
N VAL A 455 -4.65 -4.34 10.60
CA VAL A 455 -4.62 -4.60 12.04
C VAL A 455 -5.99 -4.87 12.68
N GLY A 456 -7.09 -4.38 12.09
CA GLY A 456 -8.44 -4.60 12.63
C GLY A 456 -8.71 -3.87 13.96
N THR A 457 -9.76 -4.30 14.65
CA THR A 457 -10.20 -3.72 15.94
C THR A 457 -9.24 -3.98 17.10
N ASP A 458 -8.24 -4.85 16.94
CA ASP A 458 -7.19 -5.06 17.94
C ASP A 458 -6.58 -3.72 18.38
N TYR A 459 -6.24 -2.86 17.40
CA TYR A 459 -5.48 -1.62 17.65
C TYR A 459 -5.86 -0.43 16.76
N CYS A 460 -6.75 -0.58 15.78
CA CYS A 460 -7.09 0.52 14.87
C CYS A 460 -8.23 1.39 15.39
N ASN A 461 -8.05 2.71 15.37
CA ASN A 461 -9.12 3.66 15.68
C ASN A 461 -10.23 3.72 14.63
N LEU A 462 -10.00 3.17 13.43
CA LEU A 462 -10.95 3.21 12.30
C LEU A 462 -11.59 1.86 12.00
N ALA A 463 -11.10 0.76 12.58
CA ALA A 463 -11.61 -0.56 12.25
C ALA A 463 -13.01 -0.76 12.84
N LEU A 464 -13.83 -1.51 12.11
CA LEU A 464 -15.19 -1.88 12.50
C LEU A 464 -15.27 -3.34 12.94
N ILE A 465 -14.36 -4.19 12.47
CA ILE A 465 -14.29 -5.62 12.79
C ILE A 465 -12.85 -6.06 13.11
N GLU A 466 -12.74 -7.21 13.78
CA GLU A 466 -11.47 -7.95 13.92
C GLU A 466 -11.12 -8.60 12.57
N THR A 467 -9.84 -8.60 12.18
CA THR A 467 -9.40 -9.07 10.87
C THR A 467 -8.28 -10.09 10.86
N LYS A 468 -7.29 -10.01 11.76
CA LYS A 468 -6.09 -10.85 11.64
C LYS A 468 -6.36 -12.28 12.06
N SER A 469 -6.93 -12.49 13.23
CA SER A 469 -7.25 -13.85 13.70
C SER A 469 -8.32 -14.48 12.79
N ARG A 470 -9.30 -13.68 12.36
CA ARG A 470 -10.32 -14.12 11.41
C ARG A 470 -9.77 -14.52 10.03
N ALA A 471 -8.79 -13.79 9.50
CA ALA A 471 -8.17 -14.11 8.22
C ALA A 471 -7.39 -15.44 8.27
N VAL A 472 -6.68 -15.71 9.37
CA VAL A 472 -6.00 -16.99 9.59
C VAL A 472 -7.02 -18.12 9.67
N ALA A 473 -8.04 -17.99 10.53
CA ALA A 473 -9.07 -19.00 10.69
C ALA A 473 -9.84 -19.30 9.38
N LEU A 474 -10.13 -18.28 8.57
CA LEU A 474 -10.74 -18.49 7.25
C LEU A 474 -9.78 -19.27 6.33
N SER A 475 -8.51 -18.90 6.28
CA SER A 475 -7.53 -19.55 5.41
C SER A 475 -7.35 -21.03 5.76
N GLU A 476 -7.32 -21.37 7.05
CA GLU A 476 -7.28 -22.75 7.54
C GLU A 476 -8.56 -23.53 7.16
N ALA A 477 -9.73 -22.91 7.35
CA ALA A 477 -11.00 -23.53 6.98
C ALA A 477 -11.14 -23.76 5.47
N LEU A 478 -10.59 -22.86 4.63
CA LEU A 478 -10.54 -23.01 3.18
C LEU A 478 -9.58 -24.12 2.77
N ASP A 479 -8.41 -24.22 3.40
CA ASP A 479 -7.44 -25.28 3.14
C ASP A 479 -8.03 -26.67 3.45
N GLN A 480 -8.77 -26.81 4.55
CA GLN A 480 -9.48 -28.04 4.89
C GLN A 480 -10.60 -28.39 3.90
N LYS A 481 -11.30 -27.40 3.37
CA LYS A 481 -12.46 -27.60 2.49
C LYS A 481 -12.09 -27.84 1.03
N LEU A 482 -11.19 -27.03 0.50
CA LEU A 482 -10.81 -27.01 -0.91
C LEU A 482 -9.52 -27.78 -1.20
N GLY A 483 -8.77 -28.14 -0.15
CA GLY A 483 -7.45 -28.74 -0.24
C GLY A 483 -6.37 -27.75 -0.70
N ALA A 484 -5.12 -28.19 -0.61
CA ALA A 484 -3.95 -27.42 -1.01
C ALA A 484 -3.75 -27.32 -2.55
N GLY A 485 -4.76 -27.69 -3.34
CA GLY A 485 -4.70 -27.73 -4.79
C GLY A 485 -4.99 -26.38 -5.46
N GLY A 486 -4.35 -26.16 -6.61
CA GLY A 486 -4.55 -25.00 -7.47
C GLY A 486 -3.57 -23.84 -7.22
N ASN A 487 -3.65 -22.82 -8.07
CA ASN A 487 -2.80 -21.64 -7.95
C ASN A 487 -3.16 -20.82 -6.69
N PRO A 488 -2.15 -20.26 -5.99
CA PRO A 488 -2.37 -19.34 -4.88
C PRO A 488 -3.28 -18.18 -5.29
N LEU A 489 -4.19 -17.81 -4.40
CA LEU A 489 -5.06 -16.65 -4.54
C LEU A 489 -4.67 -15.60 -3.51
N THR A 490 -4.76 -14.34 -3.90
CA THR A 490 -4.63 -13.21 -2.96
C THR A 490 -5.94 -13.02 -2.20
N LEU A 491 -5.88 -13.12 -0.87
CA LEU A 491 -7.02 -12.99 0.06
C LEU A 491 -6.79 -11.79 0.98
N HIS A 492 -7.41 -10.65 0.68
CA HIS A 492 -7.07 -9.38 1.34
C HIS A 492 -8.16 -8.85 2.25
N TRP A 493 -7.82 -8.62 3.53
CA TRP A 493 -8.74 -8.20 4.58
C TRP A 493 -8.53 -6.75 5.01
N SER A 494 -9.59 -5.96 4.93
CA SER A 494 -9.65 -4.59 5.44
C SER A 494 -10.80 -4.44 6.44
N GLY A 495 -10.50 -4.08 7.69
CA GLY A 495 -11.50 -3.96 8.75
C GLY A 495 -12.40 -2.72 8.64
N CYS A 496 -12.19 -1.86 7.65
CA CYS A 496 -13.04 -0.70 7.34
C CYS A 496 -12.78 -0.18 5.90
N PRO A 497 -13.57 0.80 5.41
CA PRO A 497 -13.43 1.36 4.05
C PRO A 497 -12.11 2.07 3.76
N ALA A 498 -11.25 2.32 4.76
CA ALA A 498 -9.92 2.91 4.52
C ALA A 498 -9.02 2.02 3.65
N GLY A 499 -9.30 0.71 3.60
CA GLY A 499 -8.68 -0.21 2.64
C GLY A 499 -7.20 -0.50 2.89
N CYS A 500 -6.70 -0.39 4.13
CA CYS A 500 -5.28 -0.60 4.45
C CYS A 500 -4.75 -2.01 4.12
N GLY A 501 -5.64 -3.00 4.01
CA GLY A 501 -5.30 -4.36 3.56
C GLY A 501 -5.44 -4.56 2.05
N ASN A 502 -5.70 -3.51 1.27
CA ASN A 502 -5.80 -3.54 -0.19
C ASN A 502 -6.84 -4.54 -0.75
N HIS A 503 -8.04 -4.60 -0.14
CA HIS A 503 -9.09 -5.56 -0.52
C HIS A 503 -9.52 -5.48 -1.99
N GLN A 504 -9.58 -4.29 -2.60
CA GLN A 504 -9.97 -4.16 -4.01
C GLN A 504 -8.84 -4.54 -4.99
N ALA A 505 -7.61 -4.79 -4.53
CA ALA A 505 -6.50 -5.20 -5.39
C ALA A 505 -6.29 -6.72 -5.42
N ALA A 506 -7.11 -7.48 -4.69
CA ALA A 506 -6.98 -8.92 -4.53
C ALA A 506 -7.89 -9.71 -5.46
N ASP A 507 -7.53 -10.96 -5.69
CA ASP A 507 -8.39 -11.95 -6.34
C ASP A 507 -9.73 -12.02 -5.57
N ILE A 508 -9.66 -12.14 -4.24
CA ILE A 508 -10.81 -12.06 -3.34
C ILE A 508 -10.50 -11.08 -2.18
N GLY A 509 -11.35 -10.06 -2.04
CA GLY A 509 -11.20 -9.01 -1.04
C GLY A 509 -12.33 -8.99 -0.01
N PHE A 510 -12.01 -8.62 1.23
CA PHE A 510 -12.97 -8.51 2.34
C PHE A 510 -12.95 -7.11 2.94
N ARG A 511 -14.07 -6.39 2.86
CA ARG A 511 -14.26 -5.09 3.52
C ARG A 511 -15.21 -5.24 4.71
N GLY A 512 -14.67 -5.11 5.91
CA GLY A 512 -15.40 -5.24 7.16
C GLY A 512 -16.26 -4.03 7.51
N PHE A 513 -17.44 -4.33 8.08
CA PHE A 513 -18.37 -3.36 8.67
C PHE A 513 -19.24 -4.05 9.73
N LYS A 514 -20.01 -3.26 10.48
CA LYS A 514 -21.02 -3.78 11.41
C LYS A 514 -22.41 -3.61 10.83
N THR A 515 -23.27 -4.61 11.00
CA THR A 515 -24.67 -4.57 10.58
C THR A 515 -25.58 -5.19 11.65
N ARG A 516 -26.89 -5.08 11.48
CA ARG A 516 -27.87 -5.75 12.36
C ARG A 516 -28.57 -6.88 11.64
N LEU A 517 -28.49 -8.09 12.18
CA LEU A 517 -29.28 -9.24 11.77
C LEU A 517 -30.09 -9.73 12.96
N ASP A 518 -31.39 -9.93 12.74
CA ASP A 518 -32.35 -10.35 13.78
C ASP A 518 -32.26 -9.50 15.08
N GLY A 519 -32.06 -8.20 14.90
CA GLY A 519 -31.94 -7.23 16.00
C GLY A 519 -30.58 -7.22 16.72
N LYS A 520 -29.67 -8.15 16.41
CA LYS A 520 -28.33 -8.23 17.01
C LYS A 520 -27.30 -7.54 16.12
N LEU A 521 -26.39 -6.77 16.74
CA LEU A 521 -25.25 -6.19 16.05
C LEU A 521 -24.22 -7.28 15.77
N VAL A 522 -23.86 -7.48 14.51
CA VAL A 522 -22.94 -8.51 14.04
C VAL A 522 -21.85 -7.91 13.16
N ASP A 523 -20.69 -8.55 13.14
CA ASP A 523 -19.62 -8.25 12.20
C ASP A 523 -19.95 -8.90 10.85
N ALA A 524 -19.76 -8.13 9.77
CA ALA A 524 -19.98 -8.60 8.41
C ALA A 524 -18.88 -8.09 7.47
N VAL A 525 -18.77 -8.73 6.31
CA VAL A 525 -17.89 -8.33 5.22
C VAL A 525 -18.67 -8.15 3.93
N ALA A 526 -18.28 -7.15 3.15
CA ALA A 526 -18.55 -7.10 1.73
C ALA A 526 -17.42 -7.87 1.02
N ILE A 527 -17.77 -8.77 0.10
CA ILE A 527 -16.82 -9.60 -0.64
C ILE A 527 -16.63 -9.01 -2.03
N TYR A 528 -15.37 -8.80 -2.38
CA TYR A 528 -14.90 -8.33 -3.67
C TYR A 528 -14.24 -9.47 -4.44
N ALA A 529 -14.35 -9.48 -5.76
CA ALA A 529 -13.67 -10.47 -6.60
C ALA A 529 -13.10 -9.84 -7.88
N GLY A 530 -12.05 -10.45 -8.42
CA GLY A 530 -11.50 -10.10 -9.74
C GLY A 530 -10.54 -8.90 -9.75
N GLY A 531 -10.01 -8.50 -8.59
CA GLY A 531 -8.94 -7.51 -8.55
C GLY A 531 -7.68 -8.04 -9.25
N GLN A 532 -7.05 -7.19 -10.03
CA GLN A 532 -5.82 -7.51 -10.76
C GLN A 532 -4.77 -6.44 -10.50
N THR A 533 -3.52 -6.87 -10.33
CA THR A 533 -2.37 -5.97 -10.14
C THR A 533 -1.45 -6.00 -11.36
N GLY A 534 -0.53 -5.03 -11.44
CA GLY A 534 0.46 -4.95 -12.50
C GLY A 534 0.07 -4.04 -13.67
N PRO A 535 0.53 -4.33 -14.91
CA PRO A 535 0.38 -3.41 -16.04
C PRO A 535 -1.07 -3.26 -16.51
N GLN A 536 -1.93 -4.25 -16.23
CA GLN A 536 -3.37 -4.24 -16.56
C GLN A 536 -4.20 -4.26 -15.27
N ALA A 537 -3.84 -3.41 -14.30
CA ALA A 537 -4.49 -3.42 -13.00
C ALA A 537 -5.97 -3.00 -13.09
N VAL A 538 -6.82 -3.74 -12.38
CA VAL A 538 -8.28 -3.50 -12.32
C VAL A 538 -8.73 -3.68 -10.87
N ALA A 539 -9.67 -2.84 -10.44
CA ALA A 539 -10.28 -2.96 -9.12
C ALA A 539 -11.20 -4.18 -9.07
N GLY A 540 -11.16 -4.94 -7.98
CA GLY A 540 -12.15 -5.97 -7.70
C GLY A 540 -13.54 -5.37 -7.57
N GLU A 541 -14.53 -6.11 -8.07
CA GLU A 541 -15.94 -5.74 -8.02
C GLU A 541 -16.57 -6.29 -6.75
N GLU A 542 -17.45 -5.51 -6.11
CA GLU A 542 -18.23 -5.99 -4.96
C GLU A 542 -19.30 -6.97 -5.46
N ILE A 543 -19.13 -8.26 -5.16
CA ILE A 543 -20.03 -9.33 -5.61
C ILE A 543 -21.06 -9.74 -4.55
N LEU A 544 -20.76 -9.50 -3.27
CA LEU A 544 -21.65 -9.75 -2.15
C LEU A 544 -21.55 -8.59 -1.16
N GLU A 545 -22.68 -7.91 -0.91
CA GLU A 545 -22.72 -6.69 -0.09
C GLU A 545 -22.60 -6.98 1.41
N THR A 546 -23.27 -8.02 1.89
CA THR A 546 -23.33 -8.35 3.33
C THR A 546 -23.22 -9.86 3.55
N VAL A 547 -22.07 -10.31 4.03
CA VAL A 547 -21.84 -11.68 4.50
C VAL A 547 -21.46 -11.64 5.98
N PRO A 548 -22.26 -12.22 6.89
CA PRO A 548 -21.92 -12.30 8.30
C PRO A 548 -20.62 -13.04 8.53
N CYS A 549 -19.85 -12.57 9.51
CA CYS A 549 -18.61 -13.23 9.94
C CYS A 549 -18.89 -14.36 10.96
N ASP A 550 -19.84 -15.23 10.64
CA ASP A 550 -20.25 -16.38 11.45
C ASP A 550 -19.66 -17.70 10.91
N GLU A 551 -20.11 -18.85 11.44
CA GLU A 551 -19.63 -20.18 11.07
C GLU A 551 -19.85 -20.55 9.59
N LYS A 552 -20.72 -19.83 8.87
CA LYS A 552 -21.04 -20.09 7.45
C LYS A 552 -20.10 -19.35 6.50
N LEU A 553 -19.36 -18.35 6.97
CA LEU A 553 -18.44 -17.56 6.14
C LEU A 553 -17.49 -18.45 5.31
N PRO A 554 -16.82 -19.48 5.85
CA PRO A 554 -15.95 -20.33 5.05
C PRO A 554 -16.66 -21.05 3.90
N GLU A 555 -17.91 -21.47 4.09
CA GLU A 555 -18.69 -22.11 3.02
C GLU A 555 -19.03 -21.13 1.91
N VAL A 556 -19.45 -19.91 2.27
CA VAL A 556 -19.74 -18.84 1.30
C VAL A 556 -18.49 -18.51 0.49
N VAL A 557 -17.35 -18.34 1.15
CA VAL A 557 -16.08 -18.00 0.47
C VAL A 557 -15.59 -19.15 -0.40
N ALA A 558 -15.73 -20.40 0.04
CA ALA A 558 -15.37 -21.56 -0.78
C ALA A 558 -16.14 -21.58 -2.11
N LYS A 559 -17.47 -21.37 -2.08
CA LYS A 559 -18.31 -21.28 -3.30
C LYS A 559 -17.91 -20.12 -4.21
N VAL A 560 -17.54 -18.97 -3.62
CA VAL A 560 -17.02 -17.82 -4.38
C VAL A 560 -15.71 -18.19 -5.08
N ILE A 561 -14.78 -18.85 -4.38
CA ILE A 561 -13.49 -19.27 -4.95
C ILE A 561 -13.67 -20.28 -6.07
N GLU A 562 -14.51 -21.30 -5.88
CA GLU A 562 -14.82 -22.29 -6.91
C GLU A 562 -15.39 -21.64 -8.17
N SER A 563 -16.35 -20.72 -7.99
CA SER A 563 -16.96 -19.96 -9.09
C SER A 563 -15.91 -19.08 -9.80
N TYR A 564 -15.05 -18.41 -9.03
CA TYR A 564 -13.99 -17.56 -9.55
C TYR A 564 -12.96 -18.35 -10.36
N ARG A 565 -12.52 -19.51 -9.86
CA ARG A 565 -11.59 -20.41 -10.57
C ARG A 565 -12.20 -20.90 -11.87
N PHE A 566 -13.46 -21.34 -11.84
CA PHE A 566 -14.17 -21.78 -13.04
C PHE A 566 -14.26 -20.69 -14.12
N GLU A 567 -14.59 -19.46 -13.72
CA GLU A 567 -14.62 -18.33 -14.66
C GLU A 567 -13.24 -18.02 -15.26
N LYS A 568 -12.19 -18.07 -14.43
CA LYS A 568 -10.82 -17.80 -14.87
C LYS A 568 -10.36 -18.84 -15.89
N GLU A 569 -10.55 -20.13 -15.59
CA GLU A 569 -10.25 -21.23 -16.51
C GLU A 569 -11.05 -21.10 -17.82
N ALA A 570 -12.34 -20.78 -17.75
CA ALA A 570 -13.18 -20.58 -18.93
C ALA A 570 -12.69 -19.41 -19.80
N ARG A 571 -12.24 -18.31 -19.20
CA ARG A 571 -11.67 -17.16 -19.93
C ARG A 571 -10.33 -17.50 -20.56
N GLU A 572 -9.45 -18.21 -19.85
CA GLU A 572 -8.17 -18.68 -20.38
C GLU A 572 -8.37 -19.65 -21.55
N HIS A 573 -9.31 -20.61 -21.43
CA HIS A 573 -9.69 -21.49 -22.54
C HIS A 573 -10.32 -20.73 -23.72
N ALA A 574 -11.15 -19.73 -23.47
CA ALA A 574 -11.73 -18.90 -24.53
C ALA A 574 -10.65 -18.09 -25.27
N ALA A 575 -9.69 -17.52 -24.55
CA ALA A 575 -8.56 -16.80 -25.15
C ALA A 575 -7.67 -17.72 -26.00
N LEU A 576 -7.45 -18.96 -25.57
CA LEU A 576 -6.68 -19.97 -26.33
C LEU A 576 -7.43 -20.51 -27.55
N SER A 577 -8.76 -20.45 -27.56
CA SER A 577 -9.61 -20.94 -28.66
C SER A 577 -10.05 -19.86 -29.65
N ASP A 578 -9.68 -18.60 -29.40
CA ASP A 578 -9.89 -17.51 -30.35
C ASP A 578 -8.87 -17.62 -31.51
N PRO A 579 -9.33 -17.81 -32.77
CA PRO A 579 -8.44 -17.97 -33.93
C PRO A 579 -7.53 -16.76 -34.17
N LEU A 580 -7.87 -15.56 -33.68
CA LEU A 580 -7.01 -14.37 -33.75
C LEU A 580 -5.85 -14.44 -32.73
N PHE A 581 -6.08 -15.03 -31.54
CA PHE A 581 -5.02 -15.26 -30.54
C PHE A 581 -4.13 -16.44 -30.91
N ALA A 582 -4.69 -17.50 -31.49
CA ALA A 582 -3.93 -18.62 -32.03
C ALA A 582 -2.95 -18.16 -33.12
N ALA A 583 -3.38 -17.26 -34.02
CA ALA A 583 -2.54 -16.66 -35.06
C ALA A 583 -1.40 -15.79 -34.48
N ALA A 584 -1.67 -14.99 -33.44
CA ALA A 584 -0.67 -14.16 -32.78
C ALA A 584 0.38 -14.98 -31.99
N ALA A 585 -0.04 -16.08 -31.36
CA ALA A 585 0.87 -17.01 -30.67
C ALA A 585 1.79 -17.77 -31.65
N THR A 586 1.27 -18.18 -32.82
CA THR A 586 2.09 -18.78 -33.89
C THR A 586 3.03 -17.78 -34.58
N ALA A 587 2.65 -16.51 -34.68
CA ALA A 587 3.53 -15.46 -35.24
C ALA A 587 4.71 -15.14 -34.30
N GLY A 588 4.56 -15.30 -32.99
CA GLY A 588 5.65 -15.16 -32.01
C GLY A 588 6.63 -16.33 -31.98
N LEU A 589 6.19 -17.55 -32.34
CA LEU A 589 7.00 -18.77 -32.34
C LEU A 589 7.82 -18.97 -33.64
N ALA A 590 7.47 -18.29 -34.73
CA ALA A 590 8.21 -18.39 -35.99
C ALA A 590 9.57 -17.64 -36.02
N SER A 591 9.98 -17.01 -34.91
CA SER A 591 11.28 -16.32 -34.80
C SER A 591 12.34 -17.05 -33.97
N TRP A 592 12.06 -18.29 -33.52
CA TRP A 592 13.01 -19.09 -32.73
C TRP A 592 13.38 -20.40 -33.44
N HIS A 593 14.66 -20.47 -33.81
CA HIS A 593 15.44 -21.63 -34.27
C HIS A 593 15.18 -22.19 -35.69
N SER A 594 16.12 -21.89 -36.59
CA SER A 594 16.73 -22.94 -37.43
C SER A 594 18.17 -23.15 -36.94
N PRO A 595 18.54 -24.33 -36.41
CA PRO A 595 19.93 -24.63 -36.09
C PRO A 595 20.74 -24.77 -37.38
N ARG A 596 21.85 -24.04 -37.49
CA ARG A 596 22.87 -24.29 -38.53
C ARG A 596 23.48 -25.68 -38.29
N PRO A 597 23.60 -26.55 -39.30
CA PRO A 597 24.35 -27.79 -39.16
C PRO A 597 25.83 -27.48 -38.99
N LEU A 598 26.47 -28.11 -38.00
CA LEU A 598 27.92 -28.16 -37.88
C LEU A 598 28.51 -28.98 -39.03
N PRO A 599 29.69 -28.61 -39.57
CA PRO A 599 30.30 -29.34 -40.67
C PRO A 599 30.81 -30.71 -40.21
N SER A 600 30.46 -31.73 -40.98
CA SER A 600 30.91 -33.12 -40.81
C SER A 600 32.41 -33.24 -41.04
N SER A 601 33.14 -33.79 -40.06
CA SER A 601 34.48 -34.33 -40.25
C SER A 601 34.40 -35.57 -41.16
N SER A 602 35.00 -35.48 -42.34
CA SER A 602 35.29 -36.67 -43.14
C SER A 602 36.75 -37.03 -42.95
N ALA A 603 36.99 -38.14 -42.27
CA ALA A 603 38.22 -38.90 -42.40
C ALA A 603 38.19 -39.59 -43.76
N ARG A 604 39.21 -39.38 -44.59
CA ARG A 604 39.61 -40.34 -45.62
C ARG A 604 41.07 -40.71 -45.37
N ALA A 605 41.28 -42.01 -45.21
CA ALA A 605 42.56 -42.66 -45.40
C ALA A 605 42.92 -42.60 -46.89
N ASN A 606 44.10 -42.05 -47.18
CA ASN A 606 45.18 -42.68 -47.93
C ASN A 606 46.43 -41.82 -47.80
#